data_AF-A0A135VP37-F1
#
_entry.id   AF-A0A135VP37-F1
#
_cell.length_a   1.000
_cell.length_b   1.000
_cell.length_c   1.000
_cell.angle_alpha   90.00
_cell.angle_beta   90.00
_cell.angle_gamma   90.00
#
_symmetry.space_group_name_H-M   'P 1'
#
loop_
_entity.id
_entity.type
_entity.pdbx_description
1 polymer ?
#
loop_
_entity_poly.entity_id
_entity_poly.type
_entity_poly.pdbx_seq_one_letter_code
_entity_poly.pdbx_strand_id
1 'polypeptide(L)'
;MDFMLRGCRPVTDEKREELIDDYLHSDIKHYTNPPVHPNRFDRGRCLLLIRFLILMSIGASMFQFALLVRYYAPSYLIVIAVLLALSTLFLIGALIDLRRILRLRAEAKRK
;
A
#
# COMPACT_ATOMS: atom_id res chain seq x y z
N MET A 1 -52.11 23.55 -17.99
CA MET A 1 -52.00 22.10 -17.73
C MET A 1 -52.05 21.41 -19.08
N ASP A 2 -50.89 21.13 -19.66
CA ASP A 2 -50.73 20.47 -20.95
C ASP A 2 -50.12 19.09 -20.72
N PHE A 3 -50.86 18.02 -21.06
CA PHE A 3 -50.26 16.70 -21.26
C PHE A 3 -51.02 16.00 -22.39
N MET A 4 -50.54 16.22 -23.61
CA MET A 4 -50.97 15.50 -24.80
C MET A 4 -50.43 14.07 -24.79
N LEU A 5 -51.36 13.11 -24.89
CA LEU A 5 -51.13 11.73 -25.25
C LEU A 5 -50.47 11.63 -26.64
N ARG A 6 -49.22 11.15 -26.71
CA ARG A 6 -48.60 10.69 -27.96
C ARG A 6 -48.25 9.21 -27.87
N GLY A 7 -49.10 8.41 -28.51
CA GLY A 7 -48.71 7.31 -29.39
C GLY A 7 -47.78 6.24 -28.84
N CYS A 8 -48.35 5.21 -28.20
CA CYS A 8 -47.76 3.88 -28.23
C CYS A 8 -47.88 3.32 -29.66
N ARG A 9 -46.79 3.36 -30.42
CA ARG A 9 -46.64 2.54 -31.63
C ARG A 9 -46.17 1.14 -31.21
N PRO A 10 -46.76 0.06 -31.73
CA PRO A 10 -46.22 -1.28 -31.51
C PRO A 10 -44.88 -1.39 -32.24
N VAL A 11 -43.83 -1.72 -31.49
CA VAL A 11 -42.50 -2.07 -32.01
C VAL A 11 -42.62 -3.47 -32.60
N THR A 12 -42.36 -3.62 -33.89
CA THR A 12 -42.29 -4.91 -34.58
C THR A 12 -41.02 -5.67 -34.16
N ASP A 13 -41.12 -6.99 -34.02
CA ASP A 13 -40.08 -7.86 -33.46
C ASP A 13 -38.74 -7.81 -34.22
N GLU A 14 -38.74 -7.48 -35.51
CA GLU A 14 -37.50 -7.30 -36.30
C GLU A 14 -36.65 -6.10 -35.84
N LYS A 15 -37.27 -5.04 -35.29
CA LYS A 15 -36.54 -3.89 -34.74
C LYS A 15 -36.01 -4.12 -33.33
N ARG A 16 -36.42 -5.22 -32.69
CA ARG A 16 -35.96 -5.58 -31.35
C ARG A 16 -34.58 -6.25 -31.40
N GLU A 17 -34.29 -7.00 -32.45
CA GLU A 17 -33.00 -7.70 -32.60
C GLU A 17 -31.86 -6.73 -32.95
N GLU A 18 -32.08 -5.75 -33.84
CA GLU A 18 -31.07 -4.71 -34.12
C GLU A 18 -30.75 -3.85 -32.87
N LEU A 19 -31.76 -3.54 -32.05
CA LEU A 19 -31.53 -2.77 -30.82
C LEU A 19 -30.81 -3.59 -29.75
N ILE A 20 -30.99 -4.92 -29.72
CA ILE A 20 -30.30 -5.81 -28.80
C ILE A 20 -28.84 -5.98 -29.22
N ASP A 21 -28.54 -6.10 -30.52
CA ASP A 21 -27.15 -6.19 -30.98
C ASP A 21 -26.37 -4.89 -30.77
N ASP A 22 -26.99 -3.72 -30.96
CA ASP A 22 -26.33 -2.43 -30.73
C ASP A 22 -26.14 -2.15 -29.22
N TYR A 23 -27.04 -2.66 -28.36
CA TYR A 23 -26.84 -2.66 -26.91
C TYR A 23 -25.80 -3.69 -26.46
N LEU A 24 -25.76 -4.89 -27.04
CA LEU A 24 -24.75 -5.91 -26.70
C LEU A 24 -23.34 -5.49 -27.17
N HIS A 25 -23.21 -4.81 -28.31
CA HIS A 25 -21.91 -4.34 -28.80
C HIS A 25 -21.42 -3.06 -28.11
N SER A 26 -22.31 -2.24 -27.55
CA SER A 26 -21.92 -1.05 -26.78
C SER A 26 -21.58 -1.37 -25.32
N ASP A 27 -22.22 -2.38 -24.70
CA ASP A 27 -21.89 -2.81 -23.33
C ASP A 27 -20.59 -3.61 -23.25
N ILE A 28 -20.18 -4.34 -24.29
CA ILE A 28 -18.92 -5.10 -24.26
C ILE A 28 -17.69 -4.17 -24.37
N LYS A 29 -17.83 -2.98 -24.98
CA LYS A 29 -16.72 -2.01 -25.09
C LYS A 29 -16.46 -1.21 -23.81
N HIS A 30 -17.37 -1.21 -22.84
CA HIS A 30 -17.12 -0.59 -21.52
C HIS A 30 -16.51 -1.55 -20.49
N TYR A 31 -16.38 -2.84 -20.80
CA TYR A 31 -15.73 -3.84 -19.95
C TYR A 31 -14.32 -4.24 -20.39
N THR A 32 -13.70 -3.51 -21.33
CA THR A 32 -12.23 -3.47 -21.44
C THR A 32 -11.66 -2.34 -20.58
N ASN A 33 -12.05 -2.30 -19.30
CA ASN A 33 -11.05 -1.92 -18.32
C ASN A 33 -9.97 -3.00 -18.43
N PRO A 34 -8.71 -2.67 -18.80
CA PRO A 34 -7.64 -3.63 -18.54
C PRO A 34 -7.78 -4.02 -17.06
N PRO A 35 -7.52 -5.28 -16.66
CA PRO A 35 -7.43 -5.59 -15.24
C PRO A 35 -6.44 -4.59 -14.66
N VAL A 36 -6.96 -3.57 -13.97
CA VAL A 36 -6.17 -2.53 -13.31
C VAL A 36 -5.43 -3.31 -12.27
N HIS A 37 -4.22 -3.74 -12.61
CA HIS A 37 -3.40 -4.65 -11.84
C HIS A 37 -3.44 -4.19 -10.38
N PRO A 38 -4.23 -4.84 -9.50
CA PRO A 38 -4.17 -4.46 -8.12
C PRO A 38 -2.81 -4.97 -7.63
N ASN A 39 -2.10 -4.14 -6.88
CA ASN A 39 -1.08 -4.60 -5.94
C ASN A 39 0.28 -5.09 -6.45
N ARG A 40 0.76 -4.73 -7.66
CA ARG A 40 2.22 -4.84 -7.91
C ARG A 40 3.01 -3.63 -7.35
N PHE A 41 2.38 -2.48 -7.21
CA PHE A 41 3.04 -1.24 -6.74
C PHE A 41 3.23 -1.16 -5.21
N ASP A 42 2.62 -2.06 -4.42
CA ASP A 42 2.67 -1.99 -2.96
C ASP A 42 3.42 -3.12 -2.25
N ARG A 43 3.68 -4.26 -2.90
CA ARG A 43 4.40 -5.36 -2.23
C ARG A 43 5.81 -4.95 -1.80
N GLY A 44 6.55 -4.26 -2.66
CA GLY A 44 7.90 -3.79 -2.33
C GLY A 44 7.92 -2.72 -1.23
N ARG A 45 6.94 -1.81 -1.23
CA ARG A 45 6.81 -0.76 -0.20
C ARG A 45 6.38 -1.34 1.15
N CYS A 46 5.46 -2.30 1.13
CA CYS A 46 5.01 -3.03 2.32
C CYS A 46 6.16 -3.83 2.94
N LEU A 47 6.94 -4.57 2.14
CA LEU A 47 8.10 -5.31 2.63
C LEU A 47 9.19 -4.39 3.23
N LEU A 48 9.44 -3.23 2.62
CA LEU A 48 10.36 -2.22 3.18
C LEU A 48 9.87 -1.69 4.53
N LEU A 49 8.57 -1.43 4.65
CA LEU A 49 7.97 -0.94 5.90
C LEU A 49 8.00 -2.00 7.00
N ILE A 50 7.72 -3.26 6.66
CA ILE A 50 7.85 -4.40 7.59
C ILE A 50 9.30 -4.52 8.05
N ARG A 51 10.27 -4.48 7.13
CA ARG A 51 11.69 -4.53 7.47
C ARG A 51 12.09 -3.39 8.41
N PHE A 52 11.65 -2.17 8.13
CA PHE A 52 11.86 -1.02 8.99
C PHE A 52 11.31 -1.26 10.40
N LEU A 53 10.07 -1.73 10.53
CA LEU A 53 9.44 -1.99 11.83
C LEU A 53 10.17 -3.07 12.61
N ILE A 54 10.61 -4.15 11.95
CA ILE A 54 11.39 -5.23 12.58
C ILE A 54 12.72 -4.68 13.09
N LEU A 55 13.46 -3.92 12.26
CA LEU A 55 14.73 -3.33 12.66
C LEU A 55 14.57 -2.35 13.83
N MET A 56 13.51 -1.53 13.81
CA MET A 56 13.16 -0.64 14.90
C MET A 56 12.84 -1.39 16.19
N SER A 57 12.03 -2.45 16.14
CA SER A 57 11.66 -3.20 17.34
C SER A 57 12.86 -3.91 17.96
N ILE A 58 13.72 -4.51 17.12
CA ILE A 58 14.95 -5.17 17.58
C ILE A 58 15.88 -4.14 18.21
N GLY A 59 16.13 -3.01 17.54
CA GLY A 59 16.95 -1.93 18.10
C GLY A 59 16.42 -1.42 19.43
N ALA A 60 15.12 -1.14 19.53
CA ALA A 60 14.49 -0.68 20.77
C ALA A 60 14.61 -1.71 21.91
N SER A 61 14.40 -2.99 21.60
CA SER A 61 14.53 -4.07 22.60
C SER A 61 15.96 -4.20 23.14
N MET A 62 16.97 -4.10 22.26
CA MET A 62 18.39 -4.14 22.66
C MET A 62 18.78 -2.92 23.50
N PHE A 63 18.25 -1.74 23.18
CA PHE A 63 18.43 -0.55 24.00
C PHE A 63 17.81 -0.71 25.39
N GLN A 64 16.57 -1.21 25.47
CA GLN A 64 15.90 -1.49 26.74
C GLN A 64 16.68 -2.53 27.56
N PHE A 65 17.18 -3.58 26.92
CA PHE A 65 18.01 -4.58 27.57
C PHE A 65 19.33 -4.00 28.09
N ALA A 66 19.97 -3.09 27.34
CA ALA A 66 21.17 -2.39 27.80
C ALA A 66 20.92 -1.55 29.06
N LEU A 67 19.76 -0.87 29.12
CA LEU A 67 19.35 -0.12 30.32
C LEU A 67 19.07 -1.05 31.51
N LEU A 68 18.43 -2.19 31.24
CA LEU A 68 18.16 -3.21 32.26
C LEU A 68 19.46 -3.77 32.85
N VAL A 69 20.42 -4.14 31.99
CA VAL A 69 21.75 -4.61 32.41
C VAL A 69 22.48 -3.53 33.21
N ARG A 70 22.41 -2.27 32.78
CA ARG A 70 23.01 -1.14 33.54
C ARG A 70 22.40 -1.01 34.93
N TYR A 71 21.10 -1.25 35.09
CA TYR A 71 20.41 -1.17 36.38
C TYR A 71 20.82 -2.30 37.32
N TYR A 72 20.82 -3.55 36.85
CA TYR A 72 21.12 -4.71 37.70
C TYR A 72 22.62 -4.94 37.91
N ALA A 73 23.45 -4.61 36.93
CA ALA A 73 24.85 -5.02 36.90
C ALA A 73 25.73 -3.95 36.22
N PRO A 74 25.96 -2.80 36.90
CA PRO A 74 26.67 -1.66 36.32
C PRO A 74 28.16 -1.93 36.01
N SER A 75 28.74 -2.98 36.58
CA SER A 75 30.14 -3.38 36.36
C SER A 75 30.40 -3.96 34.97
N TYR A 76 29.37 -4.44 34.25
CA TYR A 76 29.51 -5.03 32.92
C TYR A 76 29.46 -3.98 31.80
N LEU A 77 30.35 -2.99 31.85
CA LEU A 77 30.41 -1.88 30.88
C LEU A 77 30.59 -2.36 29.44
N ILE A 78 31.37 -3.43 29.24
CA ILE A 78 31.62 -4.01 27.91
C ILE A 78 30.31 -4.54 27.31
N VAL A 79 29.51 -5.27 28.10
CA VAL A 79 28.23 -5.83 27.64
C VAL A 79 27.26 -4.72 27.28
N ILE A 80 27.17 -3.68 28.11
CA ILE A 80 26.33 -2.50 27.86
C ILE A 80 26.78 -1.80 26.57
N ALA A 81 28.08 -1.59 26.39
CA ALA A 81 28.63 -0.95 25.19
C ALA A 81 28.33 -1.75 23.92
N VAL A 82 28.47 -3.08 23.96
CA VAL A 82 28.12 -3.97 22.83
C VAL A 82 26.64 -3.91 22.51
N LEU A 83 25.76 -3.98 23.51
CA LEU A 83 24.31 -3.89 23.31
C LEU A 83 23.90 -2.54 22.72
N LEU A 84 24.48 -1.44 23.20
CA LEU A 84 24.24 -0.11 22.66
C LEU A 84 24.76 0.01 21.22
N ALA A 85 25.95 -0.53 20.91
CA ALA A 85 26.51 -0.52 19.56
C ALA A 85 25.66 -1.33 18.58
N LEU A 86 25.15 -2.48 18.99
CA LEU A 86 24.22 -3.26 18.17
C LEU A 86 22.90 -2.53 17.96
N SER A 87 22.34 -1.94 19.03
CA SER A 87 21.12 -1.12 18.94
C SER A 87 21.27 0.03 17.95
N THR A 88 22.40 0.74 17.96
CA THR A 88 22.62 1.86 17.03
C THR A 88 22.78 1.38 15.59
N LEU A 89 23.44 0.24 15.34
CA LEU A 89 23.53 -0.36 14.01
C LEU A 89 22.15 -0.71 13.43
N PHE A 90 21.27 -1.33 14.23
CA PHE A 90 19.90 -1.61 13.80
C PHE A 90 19.10 -0.34 13.53
N LEU A 91 19.29 0.70 14.35
CA LEU A 91 18.63 1.99 14.16
C LEU A 91 19.11 2.70 12.88
N ILE A 92 20.41 2.62 12.56
CA ILE A 92 20.96 3.14 11.29
C ILE A 92 20.34 2.41 10.10
N GLY A 93 20.24 1.08 10.17
CA GLY A 93 19.57 0.27 9.14
C GLY A 93 18.12 0.71 8.94
N ALA A 94 17.37 0.88 10.04
CA ALA A 94 16.01 1.40 10.00
C ALA A 94 15.94 2.83 9.41
N LEU A 95 16.89 3.71 9.73
CA LEU A 95 16.92 5.07 9.20
C LEU A 95 17.14 5.08 7.68
N ILE A 96 17.97 4.17 7.16
CA ILE A 96 18.19 4.01 5.71
C ILE A 96 16.89 3.56 5.04
N ASP A 97 16.18 2.59 5.62
CA ASP A 97 14.89 2.13 5.10
C ASP A 97 13.82 3.24 5.15
N LEU A 98 13.79 4.04 6.22
CA LEU A 98 12.91 5.20 6.34
C LEU A 98 13.19 6.26 5.26
N ARG A 99 14.47 6.58 5.02
CA ARG A 99 14.86 7.52 3.94
C ARG A 99 14.41 7.01 2.58
N ARG A 100 14.52 5.69 2.32
CA ARG A 100 14.02 5.08 1.08
C ARG A 100 12.51 5.22 0.95
N ILE A 101 11.75 4.95 2.02
CA ILE A 101 10.29 5.13 2.04
C ILE A 101 9.90 6.59 1.78
N LEU A 102 10.59 7.54 2.41
CA LEU A 102 10.33 8.98 2.22
C LEU A 102 10.63 9.45 0.80
N ARG A 103 11.72 8.98 0.17
CA ARG A 103 12.02 9.24 -1.25
C ARG A 103 10.91 8.71 -2.16
N LEU A 104 10.47 7.47 -1.95
CA LEU A 104 9.39 6.86 -2.72
C LEU A 104 8.05 7.61 -2.55
N ARG A 105 7.78 8.14 -1.36
CA ARG A 105 6.60 9.01 -1.14
C ARG A 105 6.73 10.37 -1.82
N ALA A 106 7.92 10.98 -1.81
CA ALA A 106 8.15 12.25 -2.48
C ALA A 106 7.99 12.13 -4.02
N GLU A 107 8.47 11.03 -4.60
CA GLU A 107 8.29 10.72 -6.03
C GLU A 107 6.81 10.47 -6.37
N ALA A 108 6.06 9.81 -5.49
CA ALA A 108 4.63 9.57 -5.68
C ALA A 108 3.77 10.84 -5.61
N LYS A 109 4.22 11.90 -4.92
CA LYS A 109 3.52 13.20 -4.85
C LYS A 109 3.77 14.10 -6.08
N ARG A 110 4.79 13.83 -6.88
CA ARG A 110 5.14 14.63 -8.07
C ARG A 110 4.51 14.13 -9.38
N LYS A 111 3.89 12.95 -9.35
CA LYS A 111 3.08 12.40 -10.44
C LYS A 111 1.62 12.65 -10.13
#